data_AF-A0A1M5DI84-F1
#
_entry.id   AF-A0A1M5DI84-F1
#
_cell.length_a   1.000
_cell.length_b   1.000
_cell.length_c   1.000
_cell.angle_alpha   90.00
_cell.angle_beta   90.00
_cell.angle_gamma   90.00
#
_symmetry.space_group_name_H-M   'P 1'
#
loop_
_entity.id
_entity.type
_entity.pdbx_description
1 polymer ?
#
loop_
_entity_poly.entity_id
_entity_poly.type
_entity_poly.pdbx_seq_one_letter_code
_entity_poly.pdbx_strand_id
1 'polypeptide(L)'
;MKSLWSLVSGVILFSVFFSACSDGEEEVVKTISDYDLNGVVIKDGYYTDKRNNHEYRIMKIKRPYSYSDDYYLWFAENLDYVDSTLEENSWCYNDSKDSCEVYGRLYNWEAAQKACPEGWKLPSHDEWSDLELSVGYRIEPAGTKLKTVDLWQNAEGILQGTNRFGFYGLPAGRKNIEGGWLPTGKFAYFWTSTSSFTEPDIAKGWQLTYESDVLGYGEYYKGHGMSVRCVKSWGTSDLHVEGDFDSTYLEEIPMHEGELNYQGQTYKTIEIWGKTYMAENMNYETGNSWCYNNSTDSCKKYGRLYDKETAVKVCPEGWRLMRNAVFDNDEGNEGLAETIGSMGKKRALFGYTAEETKSVEGWKSEPGNNLSGLNLMPSGGYDIGSESFFDMGYTAYLWLDLSYEDQGIKDTVAVGLRYSDESFRMVENGKNNAYAVRCMKE
;
A
#
# COMPACT_ATOMS: atom_id res chain seq x y z
N MET A 1 23.51 50.65 -68.54
CA MET A 1 23.82 52.05 -68.19
C MET A 1 22.59 52.60 -67.44
N LYS A 2 22.75 52.97 -66.16
CA LYS A 2 21.76 53.58 -65.23
C LYS A 2 20.55 52.68 -64.87
N SER A 3 19.98 52.69 -63.66
CA SER A 3 20.30 53.21 -62.32
C SER A 3 19.24 52.66 -61.36
N LEU A 4 19.51 52.77 -60.05
CA LEU A 4 18.63 52.57 -58.89
C LEU A 4 17.17 53.09 -59.11
N TRP A 5 16.16 52.66 -58.32
CA TRP A 5 15.76 53.23 -57.03
C TRP A 5 14.88 52.25 -56.21
N SER A 6 15.03 52.33 -54.88
CA SER A 6 14.19 51.70 -53.85
C SER A 6 12.88 52.47 -53.62
N LEU A 7 11.83 51.81 -53.08
CA LEU A 7 11.18 52.11 -51.79
C LEU A 7 9.75 51.51 -51.63
N VAL A 8 9.45 51.19 -50.35
CA VAL A 8 8.17 51.12 -49.63
C VAL A 8 7.43 49.78 -49.46
N SER A 9 7.25 49.48 -48.16
CA SER A 9 6.40 48.57 -47.40
C SER A 9 4.96 48.31 -47.91
N GLY A 10 4.41 47.14 -47.54
CA GLY A 10 2.96 46.90 -47.64
C GLY A 10 2.53 45.53 -47.12
N VAL A 11 1.81 45.55 -46.00
CA VAL A 11 1.10 44.46 -45.28
C VAL A 11 0.26 43.58 -46.22
N ILE A 12 0.27 42.25 -46.01
CA ILE A 12 -0.72 41.33 -46.60
C ILE A 12 -1.73 40.94 -45.51
N LEU A 13 -2.94 41.52 -45.61
CA LEU A 13 -4.17 40.95 -45.07
C LEU A 13 -4.59 39.78 -45.96
N PHE A 14 -4.98 38.65 -45.36
CA PHE A 14 -5.84 37.68 -46.04
C PHE A 14 -7.25 37.75 -45.44
N SER A 15 -8.18 38.12 -46.30
CA SER A 15 -9.60 38.30 -46.05
C SER A 15 -10.35 36.96 -46.03
N VAL A 16 -11.34 36.97 -45.15
CA VAL A 16 -12.38 35.96 -44.90
C VAL A 16 -13.31 35.81 -46.11
N PHE A 17 -13.72 34.57 -46.41
CA PHE A 17 -14.98 34.30 -47.09
C PHE A 17 -15.96 33.67 -46.10
N PHE A 18 -17.06 34.39 -45.83
CA PHE A 18 -18.28 33.86 -45.22
C PHE A 18 -19.19 33.33 -46.34
N SER A 19 -19.78 32.16 -46.13
CA SER A 19 -21.07 31.80 -46.72
C SER A 19 -21.97 31.25 -45.62
N ALA A 20 -23.21 31.70 -45.64
CA ALA A 20 -24.19 31.70 -44.55
C ALA A 20 -24.91 30.36 -44.33
N CYS A 21 -25.54 30.29 -43.15
CA CYS A 21 -26.23 29.16 -42.53
C CYS A 21 -27.39 28.53 -43.32
N SER A 22 -27.55 27.22 -43.15
CA SER A 22 -28.86 26.60 -42.92
C SER A 22 -28.84 25.87 -41.59
N ASP A 23 -29.85 26.14 -40.76
CA ASP A 23 -30.02 25.58 -39.43
C ASP A 23 -30.13 24.05 -39.41
N GLY A 24 -29.56 23.46 -38.35
CA GLY A 24 -30.18 22.36 -37.63
C GLY A 24 -29.71 20.95 -37.99
N GLU A 25 -28.48 20.61 -37.59
CA GLU A 25 -28.22 19.32 -36.92
C GLU A 25 -27.22 19.61 -35.80
N GLU A 26 -27.54 19.19 -34.57
CA GLU A 26 -26.55 19.11 -33.51
C GLU A 26 -25.36 18.31 -34.04
N GLU A 27 -24.18 18.94 -34.12
CA GLU A 27 -22.94 18.17 -34.07
C GLU A 27 -22.91 17.54 -32.67
N VAL A 28 -23.52 16.36 -32.58
CA VAL A 28 -23.08 15.33 -31.66
C VAL A 28 -21.61 15.15 -31.99
N VAL A 29 -20.76 15.83 -31.22
CA VAL A 29 -19.36 15.46 -31.10
C VAL A 29 -19.40 13.98 -30.78
N LYS A 30 -19.04 13.17 -31.77
CA LYS A 30 -18.87 11.73 -31.63
C LYS A 30 -17.87 11.54 -30.50
N THR A 31 -18.39 11.35 -29.28
CA THR A 31 -17.71 10.61 -28.24
C THR A 31 -17.18 9.38 -28.93
N ILE A 32 -15.86 9.20 -28.84
CA ILE A 32 -15.13 8.04 -29.35
C ILE A 32 -15.97 6.81 -29.01
N SER A 33 -16.67 6.29 -30.01
CA SER A 33 -17.52 5.12 -29.91
C SER A 33 -16.59 3.91 -29.87
N ASP A 34 -16.70 3.10 -28.82
CA ASP A 34 -16.66 1.64 -28.89
C ASP A 34 -15.55 1.02 -29.76
N TYR A 35 -14.36 1.60 -29.75
CA TYR A 35 -13.16 0.82 -30.06
C TYR A 35 -12.81 0.04 -28.81
N ASP A 36 -13.35 -1.16 -28.77
CA ASP A 36 -12.96 -2.36 -28.01
C ASP A 36 -11.51 -2.29 -27.49
N LEU A 37 -11.31 -1.69 -26.32
CA LEU A 37 -10.05 -1.72 -25.58
C LEU A 37 -10.07 -2.95 -24.67
N ASN A 38 -9.92 -4.14 -25.25
CA ASN A 38 -9.58 -5.40 -24.59
C ASN A 38 -10.30 -5.72 -23.25
N GLY A 39 -11.61 -5.50 -23.20
CA GLY A 39 -12.62 -6.34 -22.50
C GLY A 39 -12.60 -6.50 -20.97
N VAL A 40 -11.62 -5.96 -20.24
CA VAL A 40 -11.53 -6.06 -18.77
C VAL A 40 -11.98 -4.74 -18.14
N VAL A 41 -13.09 -4.79 -17.40
CA VAL A 41 -13.62 -3.67 -16.61
C VAL A 41 -13.30 -3.93 -15.16
N ILE A 42 -12.69 -2.94 -14.50
CA ILE A 42 -12.51 -2.92 -13.04
C ILE A 42 -13.38 -1.81 -12.50
N LYS A 43 -14.22 -2.15 -11.52
CA LYS A 43 -15.14 -1.22 -10.89
C LYS A 43 -14.93 -1.23 -9.38
N ASP A 44 -14.69 -0.05 -8.81
CA ASP A 44 -14.51 0.13 -7.36
C ASP A 44 -13.42 -0.81 -6.75
N GLY A 45 -12.39 -1.14 -7.54
CA GLY A 45 -11.31 -2.05 -7.12
C GLY A 45 -11.57 -3.56 -7.37
N TYR A 46 -12.73 -3.92 -7.93
CA TYR A 46 -13.12 -5.30 -8.18
C TYR A 46 -13.17 -5.64 -9.68
N TYR A 47 -12.86 -6.89 -10.00
CA TYR A 47 -13.08 -7.52 -11.30
C TYR A 47 -14.12 -8.64 -11.16
N THR A 48 -15.17 -8.60 -11.98
CA THR A 48 -16.17 -9.67 -12.04
C THR A 48 -15.82 -10.69 -13.13
N ASP A 49 -15.55 -11.93 -12.76
CA ASP A 49 -15.37 -13.03 -13.71
C ASP A 49 -16.73 -13.44 -14.30
N LYS A 50 -16.95 -13.09 -15.57
CA LYS A 50 -18.22 -13.33 -16.27
C LYS A 50 -18.59 -14.81 -16.40
N ARG A 51 -17.64 -15.73 -16.20
CA ARG A 51 -17.88 -17.17 -16.35
C ARG A 51 -18.69 -17.74 -15.20
N ASN A 52 -18.56 -17.17 -13.99
CA ASN A 52 -19.26 -17.62 -12.78
C ASN A 52 -19.86 -16.47 -11.93
N ASN A 53 -19.72 -15.22 -12.37
CA ASN A 53 -20.11 -13.99 -11.64
C ASN A 53 -19.41 -13.82 -10.28
N HIS A 54 -18.25 -14.45 -10.07
CA HIS A 54 -17.44 -14.23 -8.88
C HIS A 54 -16.69 -12.90 -8.99
N GLU A 55 -16.69 -12.10 -7.93
CA GLU A 55 -15.98 -10.84 -7.85
C GLU A 55 -14.65 -11.01 -7.13
N TYR A 56 -13.56 -10.61 -7.78
CA TYR A 56 -12.21 -10.66 -7.24
C TYR A 56 -11.71 -9.25 -6.98
N ARG A 57 -11.14 -9.01 -5.80
CA ARG A 57 -10.41 -7.77 -5.53
C ARG A 57 -9.13 -7.74 -6.35
N ILE A 58 -8.78 -6.54 -6.81
CA ILE A 58 -7.58 -6.33 -7.61
C ILE A 58 -6.52 -5.62 -6.78
N MET A 59 -5.40 -6.30 -6.57
CA MET A 59 -4.19 -5.71 -6.01
C MET A 59 -3.34 -5.11 -7.13
N LYS A 60 -3.00 -3.83 -7.01
CA LYS A 60 -2.17 -3.09 -7.96
C LYS A 60 -0.75 -2.93 -7.42
N ILE A 61 0.24 -3.37 -8.19
CA ILE A 61 1.66 -3.30 -7.80
C ILE A 61 2.50 -2.68 -8.90
N LYS A 62 3.33 -1.70 -8.54
CA LYS A 62 4.26 -1.06 -9.50
C LYS A 62 5.30 -2.08 -9.94
N ARG A 63 5.59 -2.12 -11.24
CA ARG A 63 6.64 -2.99 -11.78
C ARG A 63 8.00 -2.51 -11.29
N PRO A 64 8.86 -3.39 -10.76
CA PRO A 64 10.20 -2.98 -10.35
C PRO A 64 10.99 -2.53 -11.58
N TYR A 65 11.85 -1.53 -11.39
CA TYR A 65 12.74 -0.98 -12.43
C TYR A 65 12.06 -0.33 -13.66
N SER A 66 10.74 -0.14 -13.66
CA SER A 66 10.09 0.64 -14.74
C SER A 66 10.33 2.14 -14.58
N TYR A 67 10.66 2.81 -15.68
CA TYR A 67 10.79 4.26 -15.78
C TYR A 67 9.47 4.95 -16.13
N SER A 68 8.43 4.16 -16.45
CA SER A 68 7.05 4.60 -16.59
C SER A 68 6.24 4.13 -15.39
N ASP A 69 5.02 4.65 -15.26
CA ASP A 69 4.06 4.16 -14.29
C ASP A 69 3.49 2.82 -14.73
N ASP A 70 4.31 1.78 -14.91
CA ASP A 70 3.80 0.45 -15.26
C ASP A 70 3.41 -0.33 -14.00
N TYR A 71 2.31 -1.08 -14.08
CA TYR A 71 1.78 -1.88 -12.98
C TYR A 71 1.45 -3.31 -13.40
N TYR A 72 1.49 -4.21 -12.42
CA TYR A 72 0.80 -5.49 -12.45
C TYR A 72 -0.51 -5.37 -11.69
N LEU A 73 -1.54 -6.01 -12.24
CA LEU A 73 -2.82 -6.23 -11.56
C LEU A 73 -2.92 -7.70 -11.19
N TRP A 74 -3.20 -7.97 -9.93
CA TRP A 74 -3.27 -9.32 -9.37
C TRP A 74 -4.64 -9.55 -8.75
N PHE A 75 -5.17 -10.76 -8.89
CA PHE A 75 -6.26 -11.20 -8.03
C PHE A 75 -5.77 -11.26 -6.59
N ALA A 76 -6.43 -10.49 -5.72
CA ALA A 76 -6.22 -10.48 -4.29
C ALA A 76 -6.82 -11.70 -3.60
N GLU A 77 -7.70 -12.48 -4.24
CA GLU A 77 -8.12 -13.81 -3.77
C GLU A 77 -7.61 -14.97 -4.67
N ASN A 78 -7.64 -16.19 -4.14
CA ASN A 78 -7.39 -17.40 -4.93
C ASN A 78 -8.55 -17.59 -5.91
N LEU A 79 -8.24 -18.00 -7.15
CA LEU A 79 -9.26 -18.29 -8.15
C LEU A 79 -10.20 -19.41 -7.66
N ASP A 80 -11.50 -19.19 -7.80
CA ASP A 80 -12.56 -20.18 -7.57
C ASP A 80 -13.43 -20.35 -8.83
N TYR A 81 -12.84 -20.96 -9.86
CA TYR A 81 -13.51 -21.23 -11.13
C TYR A 81 -13.40 -22.70 -11.56
N VAL A 82 -14.51 -23.30 -11.98
CA VAL A 82 -14.51 -24.66 -12.54
C VAL A 82 -15.53 -24.78 -13.65
N ASP A 83 -15.14 -25.49 -14.71
CA ASP A 83 -16.04 -26.01 -15.73
C ASP A 83 -15.75 -27.51 -15.94
N SER A 84 -16.48 -28.13 -16.87
CA SER A 84 -16.36 -29.56 -17.17
C SER A 84 -14.96 -29.99 -17.62
N THR A 85 -14.11 -29.07 -18.08
CA THR A 85 -12.74 -29.38 -18.50
C THR A 85 -11.72 -29.33 -17.35
N LEU A 86 -12.09 -28.65 -16.26
CA LEU A 86 -11.24 -28.47 -15.08
C LEU A 86 -11.69 -29.31 -13.88
N GLU A 87 -12.90 -29.89 -13.93
CA GLU A 87 -13.53 -30.58 -12.79
C GLU A 87 -12.67 -31.74 -12.25
N GLU A 88 -12.10 -32.58 -13.11
CA GLU A 88 -11.27 -33.71 -12.68
C GLU A 88 -9.89 -33.28 -12.15
N ASN A 89 -9.48 -32.05 -12.44
CA ASN A 89 -8.13 -31.52 -12.20
C ASN A 89 -8.12 -30.30 -11.27
N SER A 90 -9.24 -30.05 -10.59
CA SER A 90 -9.39 -29.00 -9.59
C SER A 90 -10.24 -29.47 -8.43
N TRP A 91 -9.91 -29.01 -7.23
CA TRP A 91 -10.51 -29.50 -6.00
C TRP A 91 -10.76 -28.36 -5.01
N CYS A 92 -11.83 -28.49 -4.25
CA CYS A 92 -11.92 -27.79 -2.96
C CYS A 92 -11.08 -28.55 -1.94
N TYR A 93 -10.49 -27.83 -0.99
CA TYR A 93 -9.72 -28.48 0.06
C TYR A 93 -10.59 -29.50 0.82
N ASN A 94 -10.06 -30.73 0.96
CA ASN A 94 -10.73 -31.87 1.57
C ASN A 94 -12.11 -32.21 0.95
N ASP A 95 -12.25 -31.93 -0.36
CA ASP A 95 -13.48 -32.15 -1.14
C ASP A 95 -14.73 -31.47 -0.55
N SER A 96 -14.53 -30.44 0.27
CA SER A 96 -15.61 -29.67 0.91
C SER A 96 -15.88 -28.38 0.14
N LYS A 97 -17.12 -28.17 -0.30
CA LYS A 97 -17.52 -26.96 -1.03
C LYS A 97 -17.26 -25.69 -0.22
N ASP A 98 -17.54 -25.71 1.08
CA ASP A 98 -17.32 -24.57 1.99
C ASP A 98 -15.84 -24.14 2.00
N SER A 99 -14.91 -25.08 1.78
CA SER A 99 -13.48 -24.74 1.68
C SER A 99 -13.17 -23.90 0.43
N CYS A 100 -13.88 -24.10 -0.69
CA CYS A 100 -13.69 -23.27 -1.88
C CYS A 100 -14.18 -21.84 -1.63
N GLU A 101 -15.29 -21.67 -0.93
CA GLU A 101 -15.84 -20.35 -0.61
C GLU A 101 -14.88 -19.53 0.28
N VAL A 102 -14.11 -20.21 1.14
CA VAL A 102 -13.11 -19.55 2.01
C VAL A 102 -11.75 -19.41 1.33
N TYR A 103 -11.25 -20.47 0.70
CA TYR A 103 -9.84 -20.57 0.28
C TYR A 103 -9.63 -20.52 -1.24
N GLY A 104 -10.70 -20.53 -2.04
CA GLY A 104 -10.64 -20.79 -3.47
C GLY A 104 -10.31 -22.24 -3.81
N ARG A 105 -10.11 -22.50 -5.11
CA ARG A 105 -9.82 -23.84 -5.64
C ARG A 105 -8.33 -24.13 -5.72
N LEU A 106 -8.03 -25.42 -5.58
CA LEU A 106 -6.71 -25.98 -5.82
C LEU A 106 -6.72 -26.66 -7.19
N TYR A 107 -5.79 -26.31 -8.06
CA TYR A 107 -5.68 -26.83 -9.43
C TYR A 107 -4.39 -27.62 -9.57
N ASN A 108 -4.41 -28.68 -10.38
CA ASN A 108 -3.15 -29.18 -10.91
C ASN A 108 -2.55 -28.19 -11.91
N TRP A 109 -1.28 -28.37 -12.26
CA TRP A 109 -0.59 -27.39 -13.09
C TRP A 109 -1.19 -27.27 -14.49
N GLU A 110 -1.69 -28.36 -15.09
CA GLU A 110 -2.33 -28.30 -16.40
C GLU A 110 -3.64 -27.50 -16.38
N ALA A 111 -4.47 -27.72 -15.36
CA ALA A 111 -5.70 -26.95 -15.15
C ALA A 111 -5.38 -25.48 -14.85
N ALA A 112 -4.37 -25.22 -14.01
CA ALA A 112 -3.93 -23.87 -13.66
C ALA A 112 -3.56 -23.03 -14.90
N GLN A 113 -2.93 -23.63 -15.92
CA GLN A 113 -2.58 -22.95 -17.18
C GLN A 113 -3.79 -22.44 -17.96
N LYS A 114 -4.98 -23.01 -17.72
CA LYS A 114 -6.22 -22.73 -18.46
C LYS A 114 -7.28 -22.03 -17.60
N ALA A 115 -7.05 -21.92 -16.29
CA ALA A 115 -8.07 -21.53 -15.33
C ALA A 115 -8.37 -20.02 -15.32
N CYS A 116 -7.37 -19.16 -15.57
CA CYS A 116 -7.57 -17.71 -15.54
C CYS A 116 -8.53 -17.22 -16.65
N PRO A 117 -9.36 -16.20 -16.36
CA PRO A 117 -10.31 -15.68 -17.34
C PRO A 117 -9.61 -15.00 -18.51
N GLU A 118 -10.35 -14.80 -19.60
CA GLU A 118 -9.84 -14.11 -20.78
C GLU A 118 -9.30 -12.71 -20.42
N GLY A 119 -8.13 -12.36 -20.99
CA GLY A 119 -7.42 -11.13 -20.66
C GLY A 119 -6.56 -11.20 -19.40
N TRP A 120 -6.68 -12.26 -18.60
CA TRP A 120 -5.83 -12.58 -17.46
C TRP A 120 -5.01 -13.85 -17.75
N LYS A 121 -3.94 -14.08 -16.98
CA LYS A 121 -3.10 -15.27 -17.13
C LYS A 121 -2.60 -15.79 -15.79
N LEU A 122 -2.16 -17.05 -15.78
CA LEU A 122 -1.38 -17.61 -14.68
C LEU A 122 0.00 -16.91 -14.64
N PRO A 123 0.40 -16.31 -13.50
CA PRO A 123 1.64 -15.56 -13.39
C PRO A 123 2.86 -16.41 -13.68
N SER A 124 3.84 -15.87 -14.39
CA SER A 124 5.14 -16.50 -14.55
C SER A 124 5.95 -16.43 -13.25
N HIS A 125 7.05 -17.19 -13.19
CA HIS A 125 8.02 -17.04 -12.13
C HIS A 125 8.56 -15.60 -12.03
N ASP A 126 8.82 -14.93 -13.16
CA ASP A 126 9.33 -13.57 -13.18
C ASP A 126 8.32 -12.57 -12.62
N GLU A 127 7.02 -12.75 -12.88
CA GLU A 127 5.98 -11.87 -12.32
C GLU A 127 5.86 -12.02 -10.80
N TRP A 128 6.03 -13.23 -10.28
CA TRP A 128 6.13 -13.45 -8.84
C TRP A 128 7.42 -12.89 -8.23
N SER A 129 8.55 -12.98 -8.93
CA SER A 129 9.81 -12.34 -8.51
C SER A 129 9.66 -10.82 -8.48
N ASP A 130 8.97 -10.25 -9.46
CA ASP A 130 8.64 -8.82 -9.48
C ASP A 130 7.71 -8.45 -8.32
N LEU A 131 6.72 -9.29 -8.01
CA LEU A 131 5.88 -9.14 -6.81
C LEU A 131 6.76 -9.11 -5.54
N GLU A 132 7.63 -10.09 -5.35
CA GLU A 132 8.54 -10.18 -4.19
C GLU A 132 9.40 -8.92 -4.07
N LEU A 133 9.97 -8.44 -5.18
CA LEU A 133 10.79 -7.22 -5.21
C LEU A 133 9.99 -5.97 -4.88
N SER A 134 8.78 -5.85 -5.42
CA SER A 134 7.93 -4.67 -5.22
C SER A 134 7.35 -4.60 -3.81
N VAL A 135 6.98 -5.74 -3.22
CA VAL A 135 6.63 -5.75 -1.79
C VAL A 135 7.87 -5.59 -0.92
N GLY A 136 9.02 -6.08 -1.40
CA GLY A 136 10.34 -5.91 -0.82
C GLY A 136 10.54 -6.57 0.55
N TYR A 137 11.74 -6.44 1.11
CA TYR A 137 12.05 -6.81 2.51
C TYR A 137 12.08 -5.62 3.46
N ARG A 138 11.79 -4.42 2.94
CA ARG A 138 11.70 -3.22 3.79
C ARG A 138 10.54 -3.41 4.77
N ILE A 139 10.81 -3.11 6.04
CA ILE A 139 9.84 -2.94 7.13
C ILE A 139 9.11 -4.20 7.59
N GLU A 140 9.00 -5.22 6.78
CA GLU A 140 8.50 -6.53 7.20
C GLU A 140 8.97 -7.51 6.12
N PRO A 141 9.25 -8.77 6.47
CA PRO A 141 9.48 -9.82 5.49
C PRO A 141 8.31 -9.94 4.49
N ALA A 142 8.61 -10.30 3.24
CA ALA A 142 7.61 -10.35 2.18
C ALA A 142 6.44 -11.29 2.52
N GLY A 143 6.72 -12.45 3.13
CA GLY A 143 5.68 -13.40 3.51
C GLY A 143 4.74 -12.84 4.57
N THR A 144 5.25 -12.14 5.58
CA THR A 144 4.45 -11.41 6.57
C THR A 144 3.46 -10.46 5.91
N LYS A 145 3.91 -9.65 4.94
CA LYS A 145 3.06 -8.64 4.28
C LYS A 145 2.00 -9.23 3.36
N LEU A 146 2.21 -10.45 2.87
CA LEU A 146 1.31 -11.11 1.91
C LEU A 146 0.27 -12.01 2.59
N LYS A 147 0.55 -12.53 3.79
CA LYS A 147 -0.39 -13.35 4.55
C LYS A 147 -1.58 -12.53 5.06
N THR A 148 -2.76 -13.14 5.11
CA THR A 148 -3.90 -12.61 5.86
C THR A 148 -3.56 -12.41 7.35
N VAL A 149 -4.20 -11.44 7.99
CA VAL A 149 -4.03 -11.16 9.43
C VAL A 149 -4.59 -12.26 10.32
N ASP A 150 -5.52 -13.04 9.79
CA ASP A 150 -6.20 -14.13 10.44
C ASP A 150 -5.98 -15.46 9.68
N LEU A 151 -6.51 -16.55 10.24
CA LEU A 151 -6.47 -17.93 9.71
C LEU A 151 -5.11 -18.64 9.80
N TRP A 152 -3.99 -17.91 9.82
CA TRP A 152 -2.67 -18.52 10.00
C TRP A 152 -2.45 -18.99 11.43
N GLN A 153 -1.90 -20.20 11.59
CA GLN A 153 -1.45 -20.69 12.88
C GLN A 153 -0.22 -19.88 13.33
N ASN A 154 -0.19 -19.49 14.59
CA ASN A 154 1.00 -18.85 15.16
C ASN A 154 2.16 -19.85 15.31
N ALA A 155 3.37 -19.37 15.05
CA ALA A 155 4.62 -20.05 15.34
C ALA A 155 5.51 -19.15 16.19
N GLU A 156 6.25 -19.75 17.13
CA GLU A 156 7.15 -19.00 18.00
C GLU A 156 8.26 -18.33 17.17
N GLY A 157 8.48 -17.03 17.41
CA GLY A 157 9.50 -16.25 16.70
C GLY A 157 9.15 -15.85 15.27
N ILE A 158 7.92 -16.10 14.80
CA ILE A 158 7.46 -15.72 13.46
C ILE A 158 6.43 -14.59 13.57
N LEU A 159 6.62 -13.53 12.78
CA LEU A 159 5.68 -12.42 12.71
C LEU A 159 4.33 -12.87 12.13
N GLN A 160 3.24 -12.41 12.74
CA GLN A 160 1.89 -12.62 12.23
C GLN A 160 1.69 -11.89 10.90
N GLY A 161 0.88 -12.44 10.00
CA GLY A 161 0.60 -11.83 8.70
C GLY A 161 -0.03 -10.45 8.85
N THR A 162 0.37 -9.46 8.05
CA THR A 162 -0.15 -8.08 8.13
C THR A 162 -1.07 -7.72 6.97
N ASN A 163 -1.14 -8.58 5.95
CA ASN A 163 -1.85 -8.39 4.68
C ASN A 163 -1.64 -7.02 4.03
N ARG A 164 -0.53 -6.34 4.31
CA ARG A 164 -0.33 -4.90 4.09
C ARG A 164 -0.58 -4.44 2.65
N PHE A 165 -0.33 -5.31 1.66
CA PHE A 165 -0.56 -5.01 0.24
C PHE A 165 -1.92 -5.48 -0.29
N GLY A 166 -2.74 -6.13 0.53
CA GLY A 166 -4.05 -6.64 0.13
C GLY A 166 -3.95 -7.87 -0.75
N PHE A 167 -2.90 -8.69 -0.56
CA PHE A 167 -2.69 -9.92 -1.33
C PHE A 167 -3.63 -11.06 -0.90
N TYR A 168 -4.16 -11.00 0.33
CA TYR A 168 -4.89 -12.06 1.02
C TYR A 168 -4.31 -13.45 0.75
N GLY A 169 -3.04 -13.63 1.15
CA GLY A 169 -2.38 -14.93 1.15
C GLY A 169 -3.06 -15.85 2.15
N LEU A 170 -4.12 -16.54 1.71
CA LEU A 170 -4.91 -17.46 2.51
C LEU A 170 -4.19 -18.81 2.67
N PRO A 171 -4.16 -19.40 3.88
CA PRO A 171 -3.51 -20.68 4.12
C PRO A 171 -4.40 -21.85 3.64
N ALA A 172 -4.52 -21.99 2.32
CA ALA A 172 -5.41 -22.92 1.62
C ALA A 172 -4.96 -24.39 1.61
N GLY A 173 -3.76 -24.68 2.12
CA GLY A 173 -3.16 -26.01 2.06
C GLY A 173 -2.75 -26.40 0.64
N ARG A 174 -2.64 -27.72 0.40
CA ARG A 174 -2.31 -28.31 -0.92
C ARG A 174 -2.84 -29.73 -1.02
N LYS A 175 -3.20 -30.18 -2.23
CA LYS A 175 -3.46 -31.60 -2.52
C LYS A 175 -2.18 -32.31 -2.98
N ASN A 176 -1.87 -33.47 -2.38
CA ASN A 176 -0.74 -34.29 -2.82
C ASN A 176 -1.12 -35.20 -4.02
N ILE A 177 -0.12 -35.55 -4.85
CA ILE A 177 -0.34 -36.38 -6.05
C ILE A 177 -0.72 -37.81 -5.68
N GLU A 178 -0.16 -38.33 -4.58
CA GLU A 178 -0.46 -39.64 -4.01
C GLU A 178 -1.81 -39.70 -3.27
N GLY A 179 -2.50 -38.55 -3.18
CA GLY A 179 -3.67 -38.36 -2.34
C GLY A 179 -3.32 -37.75 -0.98
N GLY A 180 -4.36 -37.28 -0.27
CA GLY A 180 -4.21 -36.54 0.98
C GLY A 180 -3.88 -35.06 0.78
N TRP A 181 -3.83 -34.35 1.91
CA TRP A 181 -3.84 -32.89 1.95
C TRP A 181 -2.79 -32.36 2.93
N LEU A 182 -2.07 -31.31 2.54
CA LEU A 182 -1.34 -30.47 3.49
C LEU A 182 -2.30 -29.48 4.13
N PRO A 183 -2.26 -29.29 5.46
CA PRO A 183 -3.32 -28.63 6.21
C PRO A 183 -3.51 -27.17 5.82
N THR A 184 -4.79 -26.75 5.81
CA THR A 184 -5.15 -25.34 5.87
C THR A 184 -4.68 -24.72 7.20
N GLY A 185 -4.62 -23.39 7.25
CA GLY A 185 -4.11 -22.64 8.42
C GLY A 185 -2.58 -22.68 8.58
N LYS A 186 -1.87 -23.55 7.85
CA LYS A 186 -0.40 -23.68 7.94
C LYS A 186 0.36 -23.34 6.67
N PHE A 187 -0.25 -23.58 5.51
CA PHE A 187 0.45 -23.49 4.24
C PHE A 187 -0.43 -22.86 3.16
N ALA A 188 0.18 -22.06 2.31
CA ALA A 188 -0.40 -21.60 1.06
C ALA A 188 0.61 -21.87 -0.06
N TYR A 189 0.13 -22.44 -1.17
CA TYR A 189 0.94 -22.79 -2.31
C TYR A 189 0.31 -22.23 -3.57
N PHE A 190 1.13 -21.61 -4.42
CA PHE A 190 0.68 -20.93 -5.63
C PHE A 190 1.44 -21.43 -6.85
N TRP A 191 0.70 -21.76 -7.90
CA TRP A 191 1.31 -22.12 -9.16
C TRP A 191 1.89 -20.91 -9.90
N THR A 192 2.98 -21.15 -10.63
CA THR A 192 3.40 -20.27 -11.73
C THR A 192 3.15 -20.95 -13.07
N SER A 193 3.11 -20.18 -14.15
CA SER A 193 3.05 -20.72 -15.51
C SER A 193 4.38 -21.29 -16.01
N THR A 194 5.45 -21.20 -15.22
CA THR A 194 6.80 -21.60 -15.58
C THR A 194 7.07 -23.05 -15.17
N SER A 195 7.41 -23.91 -16.14
CA SER A 195 7.86 -25.27 -15.86
C SER A 195 9.29 -25.30 -15.32
N SER A 196 9.69 -26.40 -14.71
CA SER A 196 11.11 -26.64 -14.43
C SER A 196 11.88 -26.81 -15.74
N PHE A 197 13.16 -26.44 -15.72
CA PHE A 197 14.07 -26.62 -16.86
C PHE A 197 14.69 -28.02 -16.90
N THR A 198 14.77 -28.69 -15.75
CA THR A 198 15.48 -29.97 -15.60
C THR A 198 14.55 -31.16 -15.55
N GLU A 199 13.30 -30.98 -15.11
CA GLU A 199 12.36 -32.08 -14.86
C GLU A 199 11.00 -31.81 -15.54
N PRO A 200 10.56 -32.65 -16.50
CA PRO A 200 9.37 -32.37 -17.31
C PRO A 200 8.06 -32.41 -16.51
N ASP A 201 8.02 -33.19 -15.42
CA ASP A 201 6.84 -33.36 -14.57
C ASP A 201 6.78 -32.35 -13.41
N ILE A 202 7.70 -31.39 -13.38
CA ILE A 202 7.84 -30.41 -12.31
C ILE A 202 7.60 -29.00 -12.85
N ALA A 203 6.95 -28.17 -12.04
CA ALA A 203 6.75 -26.75 -12.30
C ALA A 203 7.15 -25.91 -11.09
N LYS A 204 7.44 -24.65 -11.36
CA LYS A 204 7.81 -23.67 -10.34
C LYS A 204 6.56 -23.18 -9.61
N GLY A 205 6.70 -22.96 -8.31
CA GLY A 205 5.64 -22.43 -7.46
C GLY A 205 6.20 -21.58 -6.33
N TRP A 206 5.31 -20.85 -5.68
CA TRP A 206 5.62 -20.03 -4.52
C TRP A 206 4.81 -20.49 -3.31
N GLN A 207 5.32 -20.23 -2.11
CA GLN A 207 4.71 -20.69 -0.87
C GLN A 207 4.80 -19.65 0.24
N LEU A 208 3.76 -19.65 1.08
CA LEU A 208 3.76 -19.02 2.39
C LEU A 208 3.56 -20.13 3.42
N THR A 209 4.33 -20.12 4.49
CA THR A 209 4.24 -21.12 5.55
C THR A 209 4.10 -20.44 6.91
N TYR A 210 3.43 -21.10 7.86
CA TYR A 210 3.24 -20.57 9.21
C TYR A 210 4.55 -20.43 10.00
N GLU A 211 5.57 -21.21 9.66
CA GLU A 211 6.87 -21.26 10.31
C GLU A 211 7.93 -20.35 9.67
N SER A 212 7.55 -19.52 8.70
CA SER A 212 8.45 -18.60 8.02
C SER A 212 7.75 -17.29 7.69
N ASP A 213 8.46 -16.18 7.85
CA ASP A 213 8.01 -14.83 7.50
C ASP A 213 8.38 -14.43 6.07
N VAL A 214 9.16 -15.23 5.34
CA VAL A 214 9.53 -14.95 3.95
C VAL A 214 8.55 -15.54 2.94
N LEU A 215 8.55 -14.98 1.73
CA LEU A 215 7.89 -15.58 0.58
C LEU A 215 8.83 -16.64 -0.02
N GLY A 216 8.44 -17.91 0.04
CA GLY A 216 9.29 -19.02 -0.37
C GLY A 216 9.10 -19.39 -1.84
N TYR A 217 10.20 -19.74 -2.52
CA TYR A 217 10.19 -20.32 -3.85
C TYR A 217 10.42 -21.83 -3.78
N GLY A 218 9.77 -22.60 -4.66
CA GLY A 218 9.96 -24.05 -4.75
C GLY A 218 9.59 -24.63 -6.11
N GLU A 219 9.89 -25.91 -6.27
CA GLU A 219 9.55 -26.73 -7.43
C GLU A 219 8.68 -27.90 -6.99
N TYR A 220 7.61 -28.15 -7.73
CA TYR A 220 6.56 -29.08 -7.34
C TYR A 220 6.11 -29.95 -8.52
N TYR A 221 5.77 -31.20 -8.25
CA TYR A 221 5.15 -32.07 -9.25
C TYR A 221 3.85 -31.47 -9.77
N LYS A 222 3.69 -31.45 -11.09
CA LYS A 222 2.55 -30.84 -11.80
C LYS A 222 1.19 -31.44 -11.42
N GLY A 223 1.17 -32.64 -10.84
CA GLY A 223 -0.04 -33.30 -10.33
C GLY A 223 -0.53 -32.79 -8.96
N HIS A 224 0.22 -31.95 -8.25
CA HIS A 224 -0.24 -31.34 -7.00
C HIS A 224 -1.39 -30.35 -7.23
N GLY A 225 -2.35 -30.32 -6.31
CA GLY A 225 -3.38 -29.26 -6.31
C GLY A 225 -2.90 -28.05 -5.52
N MET A 226 -2.61 -26.93 -6.18
CA MET A 226 -2.18 -25.67 -5.57
C MET A 226 -3.07 -24.51 -6.04
N SER A 227 -3.07 -23.41 -5.28
CA SER A 227 -3.90 -22.25 -5.58
C SER A 227 -3.44 -21.54 -6.85
N VAL A 228 -4.38 -20.89 -7.53
CA VAL A 228 -4.12 -20.05 -8.69
C VAL A 228 -4.39 -18.60 -8.35
N ARG A 229 -3.46 -17.73 -8.70
CA ARG A 229 -3.65 -16.29 -8.80
C ARG A 229 -3.63 -15.92 -10.27
N CYS A 230 -4.42 -14.94 -10.67
CA CYS A 230 -4.43 -14.43 -12.03
C CYS A 230 -3.79 -13.05 -12.05
N VAL A 231 -2.92 -12.82 -13.02
CA VAL A 231 -2.21 -11.56 -13.22
C VAL A 231 -2.49 -11.00 -14.61
N LYS A 232 -2.45 -9.68 -14.71
CA LYS A 232 -2.43 -8.96 -15.98
C LYS A 232 -1.32 -7.90 -15.93
N SER A 233 -0.45 -7.90 -16.95
CA SER A 233 0.61 -6.92 -17.12
C SER A 233 0.10 -5.69 -17.89
N TRP A 234 0.44 -4.49 -17.45
CA TRP A 234 -0.06 -3.26 -18.04
C TRP A 234 0.90 -2.60 -19.06
N GLY A 235 0.33 -2.19 -20.20
CA GLY A 235 0.77 -1.09 -21.06
C GLY A 235 -0.46 -0.22 -21.36
N THR A 236 -0.32 1.10 -21.42
CA THR A 236 -1.34 2.12 -21.11
C THR A 236 -2.63 2.18 -21.97
N SER A 237 -2.89 1.27 -22.92
CA SER A 237 -4.03 1.37 -23.85
C SER A 237 -5.26 0.52 -23.51
N ASP A 238 -5.18 -0.53 -22.68
CA ASP A 238 -6.13 -1.66 -22.75
C ASP A 238 -7.06 -1.85 -21.53
N LEU A 239 -7.20 -0.86 -20.65
CA LEU A 239 -7.98 -1.00 -19.40
C LEU A 239 -9.00 0.14 -19.24
N HIS A 240 -10.25 -0.23 -18.95
CA HIS A 240 -11.27 0.71 -18.48
C HIS A 240 -11.45 0.57 -16.97
N VAL A 241 -11.14 1.65 -16.25
CA VAL A 241 -11.32 1.75 -14.80
C VAL A 241 -12.48 2.69 -14.53
N GLU A 242 -13.52 2.18 -13.87
CA GLU A 242 -14.68 2.94 -13.43
C GLU A 242 -14.65 3.09 -11.90
N GLY A 243 -14.80 4.31 -11.39
CA GLY A 243 -14.80 4.58 -9.95
C GLY A 243 -13.39 4.76 -9.34
N ASP A 244 -13.32 4.74 -8.01
CA ASP A 244 -12.09 4.98 -7.26
C ASP A 244 -11.20 3.74 -7.30
N PHE A 245 -10.27 3.69 -8.26
CA PHE A 245 -9.13 2.77 -8.27
C PHE A 245 -7.94 3.36 -7.50
N ASP A 246 -8.28 4.11 -6.45
CA ASP A 246 -7.43 4.86 -5.54
C ASP A 246 -7.00 3.95 -4.38
N SER A 247 -5.92 4.32 -3.68
CA SER A 247 -5.56 3.84 -2.33
C SER A 247 -6.71 3.72 -1.30
N THR A 248 -7.93 4.19 -1.55
CA THR A 248 -9.11 3.94 -0.72
C THR A 248 -9.36 2.45 -0.45
N TYR A 249 -9.03 1.53 -1.38
CA TYR A 249 -9.12 0.08 -1.11
C TYR A 249 -8.15 -0.39 -0.03
N LEU A 250 -7.05 0.35 0.23
CA LEU A 250 -6.10 0.03 1.30
C LEU A 250 -6.74 0.23 2.69
N GLU A 251 -7.76 1.08 2.80
CA GLU A 251 -8.53 1.24 4.05
C GLU A 251 -9.41 0.02 4.35
N GLU A 252 -9.74 -0.79 3.34
CA GLU A 252 -10.50 -2.04 3.50
C GLU A 252 -9.62 -3.27 3.75
N ILE A 253 -8.29 -3.12 3.66
CA ILE A 253 -7.36 -4.22 3.97
C ILE A 253 -7.35 -4.40 5.50
N PRO A 254 -7.74 -5.58 6.02
CA PRO A 254 -7.57 -5.88 7.42
C PRO A 254 -6.09 -5.77 7.77
N MET A 255 -5.72 -4.75 8.53
CA MET A 255 -4.43 -4.63 9.19
C MET A 255 -4.58 -5.09 10.65
N HIS A 256 -3.48 -5.27 11.37
CA HIS A 256 -3.52 -5.43 12.82
C HIS A 256 -3.88 -4.11 13.52
N GLU A 257 -5.09 -3.63 13.25
CA GLU A 257 -5.68 -2.48 13.91
C GLU A 257 -6.17 -2.87 15.30
N GLY A 258 -6.02 -1.94 16.23
CA GLY A 258 -6.55 -2.05 17.58
C GLY A 258 -7.08 -0.71 18.05
N GLU A 259 -7.54 -0.69 19.30
CA GLU A 259 -8.07 0.52 19.92
C GLU A 259 -7.38 0.80 21.26
N LEU A 260 -7.05 2.07 21.47
CA LEU A 260 -6.59 2.61 22.75
C LEU A 260 -7.69 3.51 23.32
N ASN A 261 -8.28 3.10 24.44
CA ASN A 261 -9.20 3.95 25.19
C ASN A 261 -8.43 4.74 26.26
N TYR A 262 -8.41 6.07 26.13
CA TYR A 262 -7.71 6.94 27.05
C TYR A 262 -8.47 8.26 27.25
N GLN A 263 -8.72 8.60 28.51
CA GLN A 263 -9.39 9.86 28.92
C GLN A 263 -10.71 10.14 28.19
N GLY A 264 -11.54 9.10 28.03
CA GLY A 264 -12.85 9.21 27.37
C GLY A 264 -12.79 9.31 25.84
N GLN A 265 -11.63 9.08 25.23
CA GLN A 265 -11.44 9.00 23.79
C GLN A 265 -10.95 7.61 23.39
N THR A 266 -11.34 7.20 22.18
CA THR A 266 -10.88 5.96 21.55
C THR A 266 -9.99 6.35 20.39
N TYR A 267 -8.77 5.81 20.36
CA TYR A 267 -7.79 6.04 19.32
C TYR A 267 -7.53 4.75 18.57
N LYS A 268 -7.45 4.80 17.24
CA LYS A 268 -6.95 3.70 16.43
C LYS A 268 -5.46 3.48 16.70
N THR A 269 -5.07 2.22 16.76
CA THR A 269 -3.68 1.77 16.88
C THR A 269 -3.32 0.81 15.77
N ILE A 270 -2.03 0.73 15.44
CA ILE A 270 -1.49 -0.20 14.46
C ILE A 270 -0.29 -0.94 15.05
N GLU A 271 -0.14 -2.22 14.73
CA GLU A 271 1.06 -2.98 15.03
C GLU A 271 2.08 -2.88 13.88
N ILE A 272 3.32 -2.54 14.22
CA ILE A 272 4.46 -2.49 13.29
C ILE A 272 5.65 -3.14 14.01
N TRP A 273 6.22 -4.20 13.43
CA TRP A 273 7.32 -4.96 14.03
C TRP A 273 7.05 -5.44 15.47
N GLY A 274 5.83 -5.94 15.76
CA GLY A 274 5.46 -6.42 17.09
C GLY A 274 5.29 -5.32 18.15
N LYS A 275 5.35 -4.04 17.77
CA LYS A 275 5.11 -2.89 18.66
C LYS A 275 3.81 -2.20 18.26
N THR A 276 3.08 -1.69 19.25
CA THR A 276 1.82 -0.99 19.01
C THR A 276 2.03 0.52 18.97
N TYR A 277 1.52 1.18 17.93
CA TYR A 277 1.60 2.63 17.74
C TYR A 277 0.20 3.22 17.62
N MET A 278 0.02 4.46 18.09
CA MET A 278 -1.17 5.23 17.72
C MET A 278 -1.12 5.56 16.22
N ALA A 279 -2.20 5.22 15.50
CA ALA A 279 -2.44 5.64 14.12
C ALA A 279 -3.11 7.04 14.07
N GLU A 280 -3.61 7.53 15.20
CA GLU A 280 -4.22 8.84 15.32
C GLU A 280 -3.41 9.77 16.22
N ASN A 281 -3.54 11.07 16.00
CA ASN A 281 -2.89 12.07 16.83
C ASN A 281 -3.62 12.16 18.18
N MET A 282 -2.85 12.26 19.27
CA MET A 282 -3.37 12.45 20.62
C MET A 282 -4.30 13.67 20.68
N ASN A 283 -5.48 13.51 21.28
CA ASN A 283 -6.51 14.56 21.31
C ASN A 283 -7.02 14.83 22.74
N TYR A 284 -6.23 14.47 23.76
CA TYR A 284 -6.53 14.74 25.16
C TYR A 284 -6.29 16.20 25.54
N GLU A 285 -7.32 16.86 26.09
CA GLU A 285 -7.23 18.25 26.51
C GLU A 285 -6.40 18.44 27.78
N THR A 286 -5.41 19.32 27.69
CA THR A 286 -4.54 19.76 28.78
C THR A 286 -4.38 21.28 28.74
N GLY A 287 -3.83 21.90 29.81
CA GLY A 287 -3.61 23.34 29.86
C GLY A 287 -2.71 23.91 28.75
N ASN A 288 -1.76 23.11 28.24
CA ASN A 288 -0.83 23.50 27.17
C ASN A 288 -1.06 22.66 25.91
N SER A 289 -2.30 22.70 25.42
CA SER A 289 -2.66 22.03 24.18
C SER A 289 -3.75 22.78 23.42
N TRP A 290 -3.69 22.72 22.09
CA TRP A 290 -4.51 23.56 21.22
C TRP A 290 -5.16 22.75 20.10
N CYS A 291 -6.42 23.08 19.81
CA CYS A 291 -7.03 22.72 18.54
C CYS A 291 -6.58 23.72 17.48
N TYR A 292 -6.27 23.24 16.27
CA TYR A 292 -5.95 24.15 15.16
C TYR A 292 -7.06 25.18 14.98
N ASN A 293 -6.71 26.47 14.87
CA ASN A 293 -7.66 27.60 14.80
C ASN A 293 -8.70 27.63 15.93
N ASN A 294 -8.41 27.03 17.10
CA ASN A 294 -9.35 26.89 18.21
C ASN A 294 -10.68 26.20 17.82
N SER A 295 -10.66 25.36 16.79
CA SER A 295 -11.84 24.65 16.28
C SER A 295 -11.92 23.22 16.81
N THR A 296 -13.02 22.87 17.46
CA THR A 296 -13.25 21.49 17.94
C THR A 296 -13.30 20.47 16.81
N ASP A 297 -13.76 20.85 15.62
CA ASP A 297 -13.78 19.97 14.45
C ASP A 297 -12.37 19.70 13.92
N SER A 298 -11.47 20.69 14.01
CA SER A 298 -10.06 20.48 13.70
C SER A 298 -9.41 19.50 14.68
N CYS A 299 -9.75 19.56 15.97
CA CYS A 299 -9.30 18.57 16.94
C CYS A 299 -9.79 17.15 16.63
N LYS A 300 -11.06 16.99 16.26
CA LYS A 300 -11.60 15.68 15.85
C LYS A 300 -10.87 15.11 14.64
N LYS A 301 -10.53 15.95 13.65
CA LYS A 301 -9.88 15.51 12.41
C LYS A 301 -8.36 15.32 12.52
N TYR A 302 -7.67 16.23 13.21
CA TYR A 302 -6.20 16.31 13.20
C TYR A 302 -5.56 16.02 14.56
N GLY A 303 -6.35 15.84 15.61
CA GLY A 303 -5.88 15.80 16.99
C GLY A 303 -5.47 17.17 17.53
N ARG A 304 -4.91 17.18 18.74
CA ARG A 304 -4.40 18.38 19.41
C ARG A 304 -2.91 18.57 19.15
N LEU A 305 -2.49 19.83 19.25
CA LEU A 305 -1.10 20.25 19.25
C LEU A 305 -0.65 20.46 20.69
N TYR A 306 0.52 19.95 21.07
CA TYR A 306 1.07 20.03 22.43
C TYR A 306 2.44 20.69 22.41
N ASP A 307 2.74 21.48 23.44
CA ASP A 307 4.11 21.95 23.66
C ASP A 307 5.05 20.77 23.99
N LYS A 308 6.37 21.03 23.98
CA LYS A 308 7.39 20.00 24.23
C LYS A 308 7.22 19.34 25.61
N GLU A 309 6.92 20.12 26.65
CA GLU A 309 6.85 19.62 28.03
C GLU A 309 5.63 18.74 28.29
N THR A 310 4.53 19.01 27.59
CA THR A 310 3.30 18.22 27.67
C THR A 310 3.40 17.00 26.78
N ALA A 311 4.01 17.12 25.59
CA ALA A 311 4.19 16.00 24.66
C ALA A 311 4.89 14.79 25.30
N VAL A 312 5.89 15.02 26.17
CA VAL A 312 6.61 13.94 26.86
C VAL A 312 5.83 13.31 28.03
N LYS A 313 4.66 13.85 28.40
CA LYS A 313 3.85 13.40 29.55
C LYS A 313 2.43 12.97 29.18
N VAL A 314 1.94 13.34 28.00
CA VAL A 314 0.52 13.18 27.64
C VAL A 314 0.14 11.71 27.37
N CYS A 315 1.11 10.86 27.05
CA CYS A 315 0.86 9.45 26.76
C CYS A 315 0.30 8.69 27.97
N PRO A 316 -0.59 7.69 27.75
CA PRO A 316 -1.13 6.86 28.80
C PRO A 316 -0.06 6.10 29.59
N GLU A 317 -0.42 5.61 30.78
CA GLU A 317 0.45 4.70 31.54
C GLU A 317 0.76 3.43 30.70
N GLY A 318 2.04 3.02 30.69
CA GLY A 318 2.52 1.92 29.87
C GLY A 318 2.71 2.28 28.38
N TRP A 319 2.40 3.51 27.98
CA TRP A 319 2.73 4.08 26.68
C TRP A 319 3.77 5.18 26.84
N ARG A 320 4.50 5.47 25.78
CA ARG A 320 5.47 6.57 25.74
C ARG A 320 5.36 7.34 24.43
N LEU A 321 5.98 8.52 24.37
CA LEU A 321 6.11 9.27 23.14
C LEU A 321 6.77 8.39 22.05
N MET A 322 6.23 8.45 20.83
CA MET A 322 6.75 7.68 19.72
C MET A 322 8.26 7.93 19.52
N ARG A 323 9.02 6.85 19.41
CA ARG A 323 10.46 6.86 19.12
C ARG A 323 10.67 6.56 17.65
N ASN A 324 11.71 7.14 17.03
CA ASN A 324 12.09 6.66 15.70
C ASN A 324 12.68 5.24 15.83
N ALA A 325 12.23 4.30 15.00
CA ALA A 325 13.01 3.10 14.76
C ALA A 325 14.16 3.50 13.83
N VAL A 326 15.27 3.96 14.41
CA VAL A 326 16.55 3.82 13.72
C VAL A 326 16.83 2.33 13.76
N PHE A 327 17.02 1.72 12.58
CA PHE A 327 17.44 0.34 12.51
C PHE A 327 18.76 0.21 13.29
N ASP A 328 18.74 -0.53 14.39
CA ASP A 328 19.94 -1.15 14.96
C ASP A 328 20.41 -2.17 13.91
N ASN A 329 21.09 -1.68 12.88
CA ASN A 329 21.94 -2.58 12.12
C ASN A 329 23.09 -2.95 13.06
N ASP A 330 23.21 -4.24 13.34
CA ASP A 330 24.25 -4.91 14.15
C ASP A 330 25.70 -4.64 13.68
N GLU A 331 25.93 -3.71 12.77
CA GLU A 331 27.26 -3.23 12.41
C GLU A 331 27.46 -1.86 13.07
N GLY A 332 28.04 -1.93 14.26
CA GLY A 332 28.22 -0.78 15.13
C GLY A 332 28.90 0.42 14.47
N ASN A 333 28.64 1.55 15.13
CA ASN A 333 29.44 2.78 15.10
C ASN A 333 29.07 3.84 14.06
N GLU A 334 27.78 4.20 13.95
CA GLU A 334 27.38 5.50 13.39
C GLU A 334 26.83 6.41 14.50
N GLY A 335 27.56 7.49 14.81
CA GLY A 335 27.13 8.49 15.79
C GLY A 335 25.94 9.31 15.28
N LEU A 336 25.20 9.95 16.21
CA LEU A 336 24.00 10.77 15.98
C LEU A 336 24.07 11.71 14.75
N ALA A 337 25.24 12.22 14.37
CA ALA A 337 25.44 13.06 13.18
C ALA A 337 25.43 12.28 11.85
N GLU A 338 25.90 11.03 11.84
CA GLU A 338 25.75 10.08 10.72
C GLU A 338 24.35 9.45 10.72
N THR A 339 23.71 9.24 11.88
CA THR A 339 22.29 8.86 11.94
C THR A 339 21.37 9.95 11.36
N ILE A 340 21.67 11.23 11.65
CA ILE A 340 21.01 12.39 11.03
C ILE A 340 21.47 12.61 9.57
N GLY A 341 22.67 12.16 9.22
CA GLY A 341 23.25 12.21 7.86
C GLY A 341 22.72 11.11 6.92
N SER A 342 22.48 9.90 7.41
CA SER A 342 21.92 8.73 6.72
C SER A 342 20.41 8.86 6.53
N MET A 343 19.77 9.54 7.47
CA MET A 343 18.49 10.21 7.28
C MET A 343 18.50 11.05 5.96
N GLY A 344 19.63 11.60 5.49
CA GLY A 344 19.72 12.34 4.22
C GLY A 344 19.49 11.54 2.93
N LYS A 345 19.35 10.21 2.98
CA LYS A 345 19.07 9.39 1.78
C LYS A 345 17.75 8.59 1.82
N LYS A 346 17.14 8.34 2.99
CA LYS A 346 15.89 7.55 3.17
C LYS A 346 15.11 7.90 4.46
N ARG A 347 14.71 9.16 4.65
CA ARG A 347 14.01 9.68 5.86
C ARG A 347 12.52 9.29 5.93
N ALA A 348 12.29 8.06 6.37
CA ALA A 348 11.03 7.33 6.47
C ALA A 348 10.68 7.04 7.95
N LEU A 349 9.43 7.20 8.42
CA LEU A 349 9.04 6.69 9.74
C LEU A 349 9.01 5.15 9.68
N PHE A 350 9.75 4.46 10.57
CA PHE A 350 9.85 2.99 10.59
C PHE A 350 10.27 2.34 9.27
N GLY A 351 10.95 3.09 8.41
CA GLY A 351 11.34 2.62 7.09
C GLY A 351 10.26 2.72 6.01
N TYR A 352 9.07 3.31 6.26
CA TYR A 352 8.05 3.67 5.26
C TYR A 352 8.34 4.96 4.49
N THR A 353 8.16 4.97 3.18
CA THR A 353 8.27 6.21 2.38
C THR A 353 7.28 7.29 2.87
N ALA A 354 7.51 8.54 2.48
CA ALA A 354 6.55 9.60 2.75
C ALA A 354 5.14 9.25 2.20
N GLU A 355 5.06 8.72 0.99
CA GLU A 355 3.80 8.28 0.38
C GLU A 355 3.11 7.18 1.21
N GLU A 356 3.86 6.20 1.69
CA GLU A 356 3.34 5.09 2.53
C GLU A 356 2.89 5.56 3.92
N THR A 357 3.41 6.69 4.40
CA THR A 357 3.14 7.23 5.74
C THR A 357 1.97 8.20 5.76
N LYS A 358 1.87 9.05 4.73
CA LYS A 358 0.83 10.08 4.61
C LYS A 358 -0.57 9.45 4.54
N SER A 359 -1.53 10.08 5.19
CA SER A 359 -2.96 9.77 5.03
C SER A 359 -3.41 9.93 3.58
N VAL A 360 -4.47 9.22 3.20
CA VAL A 360 -5.10 9.32 1.87
C VAL A 360 -5.84 10.65 1.67
N GLU A 361 -6.12 11.37 2.75
CA GLU A 361 -6.86 12.63 2.72
C GLU A 361 -6.26 13.72 3.62
N GLY A 362 -6.81 14.94 3.50
CA GLY A 362 -6.44 16.10 4.33
C GLY A 362 -5.23 16.88 3.83
N TRP A 363 -4.43 16.32 2.92
CA TRP A 363 -3.30 17.01 2.27
C TRP A 363 -3.80 17.95 1.18
N LYS A 364 -3.16 19.12 1.06
CA LYS A 364 -3.48 20.09 0.00
C LYS A 364 -3.24 19.53 -1.41
N SER A 365 -2.23 18.69 -1.55
CA SER A 365 -1.86 18.01 -2.78
C SER A 365 -1.02 16.80 -2.44
N GLU A 366 -0.95 15.81 -3.32
CA GLU A 366 -0.13 14.61 -3.14
C GLU A 366 -0.44 13.90 -1.80
N PRO A 367 -1.68 13.41 -1.58
CA PRO A 367 -1.94 12.53 -0.45
C PRO A 367 -1.06 11.28 -0.52
N GLY A 368 -0.91 10.60 0.62
CA GLY A 368 -0.27 9.29 0.64
C GLY A 368 -1.24 8.19 0.26
N ASN A 369 -0.77 6.96 0.41
CA ASN A 369 -1.58 5.75 0.27
C ASN A 369 -1.79 5.06 1.63
N ASN A 370 -1.25 5.61 2.73
CA ASN A 370 -1.37 5.06 4.08
C ASN A 370 -0.99 3.57 4.23
N LEU A 371 -0.12 3.03 3.38
CA LEU A 371 0.31 1.62 3.47
C LEU A 371 0.95 1.26 4.83
N SER A 372 1.52 2.25 5.52
CA SER A 372 2.05 2.08 6.89
C SER A 372 0.98 1.79 7.93
N GLY A 373 -0.27 2.19 7.70
CA GLY A 373 -1.33 2.22 8.71
C GLY A 373 -1.15 3.30 9.77
N LEU A 374 -0.11 4.15 9.67
CA LEU A 374 0.10 5.26 10.60
C LEU A 374 -0.89 6.41 10.35
N ASN A 375 -1.49 6.52 9.18
CA ASN A 375 -2.46 7.55 8.83
C ASN A 375 -1.99 8.97 9.19
N LEU A 376 -0.81 9.38 8.70
CA LEU A 376 -0.23 10.66 9.09
C LEU A 376 -1.03 11.83 8.50
N MET A 377 -1.72 12.56 9.37
CA MET A 377 -2.51 13.73 9.00
C MET A 377 -1.68 15.03 9.02
N PRO A 378 -1.88 15.95 8.06
CA PRO A 378 -1.17 17.23 8.00
C PRO A 378 -1.77 18.26 8.97
N SER A 379 -1.55 18.04 10.26
CA SER A 379 -2.14 18.83 11.35
C SER A 379 -1.63 20.28 11.43
N GLY A 380 -0.53 20.61 10.74
CA GLY A 380 0.17 21.87 10.94
C GLY A 380 0.77 22.00 12.34
N GLY A 381 1.06 23.23 12.73
CA GLY A 381 1.61 23.56 14.04
C GLY A 381 1.03 24.85 14.61
N TYR A 382 1.39 25.12 15.86
CA TYR A 382 1.04 26.35 16.58
C TYR A 382 2.30 26.97 17.15
N ASP A 383 2.52 28.25 16.88
CA ASP A 383 3.59 29.03 17.48
C ASP A 383 3.05 29.72 18.73
N ILE A 384 3.57 29.31 19.89
CA ILE A 384 3.14 29.77 21.21
C ILE A 384 3.55 31.23 21.43
N GLY A 385 4.68 31.67 20.84
CA GLY A 385 5.18 33.02 21.02
C GLY A 385 4.40 34.05 20.22
N SER A 386 4.03 33.72 18.99
CA SER A 386 3.20 34.59 18.14
C SER A 386 1.69 34.33 18.25
N GLU A 387 1.30 33.30 19.02
CA GLU A 387 -0.07 32.81 19.16
C GLU A 387 -0.75 32.52 17.81
N SER A 388 0.00 31.96 16.85
CA SER A 388 -0.47 31.76 15.48
C SER A 388 -0.37 30.31 15.01
N PHE A 389 -1.34 29.90 14.19
CA PHE A 389 -1.37 28.56 13.58
C PHE A 389 -0.78 28.59 12.18
N PHE A 390 -0.13 27.50 11.77
CA PHE A 390 0.52 27.40 10.45
C PHE A 390 0.42 25.99 9.83
N ASP A 391 0.50 25.93 8.50
CA ASP A 391 0.71 24.71 7.70
C ASP A 391 -0.31 23.57 7.84
N MET A 392 -1.52 23.79 8.37
CA MET A 392 -2.58 22.78 8.30
C MET A 392 -2.90 22.44 6.83
N GLY A 393 -2.92 21.15 6.52
CA GLY A 393 -3.07 20.62 5.17
C GLY A 393 -1.76 20.58 4.35
N TYR A 394 -0.69 21.24 4.83
CA TYR A 394 0.59 21.28 4.13
C TYR A 394 1.65 20.40 4.77
N THR A 395 1.73 20.39 6.10
CA THR A 395 2.80 19.73 6.83
C THR A 395 2.25 18.96 8.02
N ALA A 396 2.65 17.70 8.16
CA ALA A 396 2.44 16.92 9.36
C ALA A 396 3.65 17.08 10.29
N TYR A 397 3.45 17.64 11.47
CA TYR A 397 4.49 17.78 12.48
C TYR A 397 4.26 16.82 13.64
N LEU A 398 5.33 16.17 14.11
CA LEU A 398 5.29 15.23 15.22
C LEU A 398 6.41 15.51 16.22
N TRP A 399 6.08 15.38 17.50
CA TRP A 399 7.06 15.16 18.56
C TRP A 399 7.54 13.72 18.57
N LEU A 400 8.85 13.52 18.68
CA LEU A 400 9.50 12.20 18.79
C LEU A 400 10.45 12.18 19.98
N ASP A 401 10.51 11.04 20.66
CA ASP A 401 11.55 10.72 21.64
C ASP A 401 12.81 10.25 20.90
N LEU A 402 13.97 10.86 21.20
CA LEU A 402 15.30 10.44 20.74
C LEU A 402 16.20 10.04 21.91
N SER A 403 15.64 9.77 23.09
CA SER A 403 16.43 9.37 24.25
C SER A 403 17.09 8.01 24.00
N TYR A 404 18.40 7.89 24.22
CA TYR A 404 19.16 6.63 24.18
C TYR A 404 19.72 6.34 25.57
N GLU A 405 19.12 5.39 26.28
CA GLU A 405 19.45 5.08 27.68
C GLU A 405 20.91 4.64 27.85
N ASP A 406 21.42 3.79 26.95
CA ASP A 406 22.80 3.29 26.99
C ASP A 406 23.87 4.38 26.78
N GLN A 407 23.49 5.48 26.13
CA GLN A 407 24.37 6.62 25.88
C GLN A 407 24.07 7.81 26.79
N GLY A 408 23.12 7.69 27.71
CA GLY A 408 22.69 8.76 28.61
C GLY A 408 22.07 9.98 27.90
N ILE A 409 21.66 9.83 26.64
CA ILE A 409 21.05 10.91 25.85
C ILE A 409 19.57 10.95 26.20
N LYS A 410 19.06 12.13 26.57
CA LYS A 410 17.63 12.39 26.72
C LYS A 410 17.28 13.60 25.86
N ASP A 411 16.68 13.35 24.70
CA ASP A 411 16.22 14.43 23.84
C ASP A 411 14.86 14.13 23.24
N THR A 412 14.11 15.20 23.01
CA THR A 412 12.80 15.18 22.37
C THR A 412 12.82 16.20 21.26
N VAL A 413 12.54 15.76 20.05
CA VAL A 413 12.68 16.55 18.83
C VAL A 413 11.37 16.64 18.09
N ALA A 414 11.23 17.69 17.29
CA ALA A 414 10.13 17.81 16.35
C ALA A 414 10.61 17.45 14.94
N VAL A 415 9.79 16.70 14.23
CA VAL A 415 9.96 16.42 12.79
C VAL A 415 8.76 16.94 12.01
N GLY A 416 8.97 17.29 10.76
CA GLY A 416 7.91 17.71 9.83
C GLY A 416 8.01 16.97 8.51
N LEU A 417 6.86 16.56 7.95
CA LEU A 417 6.74 16.05 6.59
C LEU A 417 5.77 16.95 5.81
N ARG A 418 6.29 17.71 4.85
CA ARG A 418 5.45 18.52 3.96
C ARG A 418 4.89 17.65 2.84
N TYR A 419 3.76 18.05 2.26
CA TYR A 419 3.07 17.31 1.20
C TYR A 419 3.99 16.88 0.04
N SER A 420 4.90 17.76 -0.37
CA SER A 420 5.86 17.57 -1.48
C SER A 420 7.16 16.90 -1.07
N ASP A 421 7.32 16.58 0.21
CA ASP A 421 8.56 16.01 0.70
C ASP A 421 8.53 14.50 0.51
N GLU A 422 9.63 13.97 0.00
CA GLU A 422 9.86 12.52 -0.04
C GLU A 422 10.29 11.96 1.33
N SER A 423 10.55 12.84 2.31
CA SER A 423 11.18 12.46 3.57
C SER A 423 11.01 13.50 4.68
N PHE A 424 10.92 13.06 5.94
CA PHE A 424 10.81 13.94 7.11
C PHE A 424 12.00 14.90 7.27
N ARG A 425 11.80 16.07 7.86
CA ARG A 425 12.86 17.03 8.22
C ARG A 425 12.85 17.32 9.71
N MET A 426 14.05 17.49 10.28
CA MET A 426 14.20 18.00 11.64
C MET A 426 13.74 19.45 11.71
N VAL A 427 13.01 19.80 12.76
CA VAL A 427 12.54 21.16 13.01
C VAL A 427 13.47 21.81 14.03
N GLU A 428 14.34 22.70 13.56
CA GLU A 428 15.47 23.26 14.31
C GLU A 428 15.06 24.16 15.51
N ASN A 429 13.78 24.53 15.64
CA ASN A 429 13.31 25.51 16.63
C ASN A 429 12.02 25.09 17.38
N GLY A 430 11.85 23.82 17.69
CA GLY A 430 10.59 23.30 18.29
C GLY A 430 10.22 23.85 19.68
N LYS A 431 11.11 24.57 20.39
CA LYS A 431 10.88 24.94 21.81
C LYS A 431 9.69 25.89 22.04
N ASN A 432 9.32 26.70 21.05
CA ASN A 432 8.19 27.63 21.15
C ASN A 432 6.98 27.19 20.33
N ASN A 433 6.99 25.97 19.80
CA ASN A 433 5.91 25.47 18.98
C ASN A 433 5.21 24.30 19.65
N ALA A 434 3.96 24.09 19.25
CA ALA A 434 3.17 22.94 19.60
C ALA A 434 2.88 22.10 18.35
N TYR A 435 3.05 20.79 18.48
CA TYR A 435 2.92 19.81 17.41
C TYR A 435 2.12 18.59 17.87
N ALA A 436 1.70 17.77 16.91
CA ALA A 436 0.94 16.57 17.22
C ALA A 436 1.82 15.54 17.96
N VAL A 437 1.16 14.72 18.77
CA VAL A 437 1.78 13.66 19.55
C VAL A 437 1.16 12.33 19.16
N ARG A 438 2.00 11.31 19.04
CA ARG A 438 1.57 9.91 18.96
C ARG A 438 2.35 9.11 19.99
N CYS A 439 1.68 8.14 20.58
CA CYS A 439 2.26 7.28 21.58
C CYS A 439 2.52 5.89 21.01
N MET A 440 3.45 5.17 21.63
CA MET A 440 3.76 3.79 21.32
C MET A 440 3.85 2.95 22.61
N LYS A 441 3.68 1.64 22.45
CA LYS A 441 3.82 0.61 23.47
C LYS A 441 4.73 -0.51 22.94
N GLU A 442 5.64 -0.97 23.80
CA GLU A 442 6.56 -2.09 23.50
C GLU A 442 5.90 -3.45 23.67
#